data_AF-A0AAW9K5J2-F1
#
_entry.id   AF-A0AAW9K5J2-F1
#
_cell.length_a   1.000
_cell.length_b   1.000
_cell.length_c   1.000
_cell.angle_alpha   90.00
_cell.angle_beta   90.00
_cell.angle_gamma   90.00
#
_symmetry.space_group_name_H-M   'P 1'
#
loop_
_entity.id
_entity.type
_entity.pdbx_description
1 polymer ?
#
loop_
_entity_poly.entity_id
_entity_poly.type
_entity_poly.pdbx_seq_one_letter_code
_entity_poly.pdbx_strand_id
1 'polypeptide(L)'
;VESVVKIEGPADWKNAADEAKEDRNDIPDFIKNIVEPINAQKGFDLPVSAFDGMEDGTFMAGTAAYEKRGIAINVPEWQQDKCIQCNQCAYVCPHAVIRPFLLNENEKENAPEAMKIVPAKALKTEEPTFYTIGVTPLDCTGCGN
;
A
#
# COMPACT_ATOMS: atom_id res chain seq x y z
N VAL A 1 31.09 -9.04 -25.98
CA VAL A 1 29.92 -8.35 -25.39
C VAL A 1 29.26 -7.57 -26.53
N GLU A 2 28.25 -8.14 -27.19
CA GLU A 2 27.57 -7.51 -28.35
C GLU A 2 26.28 -6.78 -27.95
N SER A 3 25.83 -6.95 -26.71
CA SER A 3 24.55 -6.40 -26.22
C SER A 3 24.69 -5.04 -25.52
N VAL A 4 25.90 -4.51 -25.36
CA VAL A 4 26.13 -3.19 -24.76
C VAL A 4 26.24 -2.17 -25.89
N VAL A 5 25.26 -1.27 -25.96
CA VAL A 5 25.16 -0.24 -27.01
C VAL A 5 25.23 1.14 -26.37
N LYS A 6 26.04 2.04 -26.94
CA LYS A 6 26.10 3.45 -26.52
C LYS A 6 24.83 4.16 -26.97
N ILE A 7 24.17 4.86 -26.05
CA ILE A 7 23.06 5.76 -26.36
C ILE A 7 23.60 7.18 -26.52
N GLU A 8 23.41 7.77 -27.69
CA GLU A 8 23.68 9.20 -27.94
C GLU A 8 22.48 10.01 -27.43
N GLY A 9 22.65 10.74 -26.33
CA GLY A 9 21.57 11.54 -25.73
C GLY A 9 21.18 12.74 -26.61
N PRO A 10 19.88 12.98 -26.87
CA PRO A 10 19.42 14.15 -27.61
C PRO A 10 19.86 15.46 -26.94
N ALA A 11 20.28 16.45 -27.74
CA ALA A 11 20.70 17.76 -27.23
C ALA A 11 19.60 18.49 -26.44
N ASP A 12 18.33 18.18 -26.72
CA ASP A 12 17.17 18.79 -26.08
C ASP A 12 16.93 18.32 -24.65
N TRP A 13 17.59 17.24 -24.18
CA TRP A 13 17.52 16.83 -22.77
C TRP A 13 17.98 17.93 -21.80
N LYS A 14 18.84 18.86 -22.24
CA LYS A 14 19.23 20.03 -21.45
C LYS A 14 18.08 21.00 -21.16
N ASN A 15 17.00 20.91 -21.94
CA ASN A 15 15.80 21.75 -21.85
C ASN A 15 14.58 20.95 -21.35
N ALA A 16 14.79 19.72 -20.86
CA ALA A 16 13.71 18.93 -20.30
C ALA A 16 13.08 19.70 -19.12
N ALA A 17 11.76 19.79 -19.12
CA ALA A 17 11.01 20.36 -18.00
C ALA A 17 10.68 19.27 -17.00
N ASP A 18 10.76 19.60 -15.72
CA ASP A 18 10.29 18.71 -14.66
C ASP A 18 8.77 18.54 -14.75
N GLU A 19 8.31 17.31 -14.53
CA GLU A 19 6.89 17.06 -14.35
C GLU A 19 6.39 17.71 -13.07
N ALA A 20 5.15 18.19 -13.09
CA ALA A 20 4.50 18.69 -11.89
C ALA A 20 4.42 17.55 -10.87
N LYS A 21 4.97 17.77 -9.67
CA LYS A 21 4.81 16.81 -8.58
C LYS A 21 3.36 16.82 -8.12
N GLU A 22 2.77 15.64 -8.00
CA GLU A 22 1.50 15.51 -7.30
C GLU A 22 1.69 15.90 -5.83
N ASP A 23 0.82 16.79 -5.36
CA ASP A 23 0.86 17.24 -3.98
C ASP A 23 0.08 16.25 -3.10
N ARG A 24 0.83 15.42 -2.36
CA ARG A 24 0.26 14.49 -1.36
C ARG A 24 -0.01 15.27 -0.08
N ASN A 25 -1.07 16.05 -0.08
CA ASN A 25 -1.49 16.86 1.09
C ASN A 25 -2.27 16.08 2.14
N ASP A 26 -2.54 14.80 1.89
CA ASP A 26 -3.35 13.91 2.73
C ASP A 26 -2.53 13.00 3.66
N ILE A 27 -1.21 13.18 3.73
CA ILE A 27 -0.33 12.40 4.62
C ILE A 27 0.05 13.18 5.89
N PRO A 28 0.28 12.50 7.03
CA PRO A 28 0.75 13.17 8.25
C PRO A 28 2.10 13.87 8.07
N ASP A 29 2.30 14.99 8.77
CA ASP A 29 3.55 15.76 8.75
C ASP A 29 4.78 14.91 9.09
N PHE A 30 4.64 13.94 10.00
CA PHE A 30 5.71 13.01 10.34
C PHE A 30 6.18 12.18 9.13
N ILE A 31 5.24 11.74 8.28
CA ILE A 31 5.56 10.99 7.06
C ILE A 31 6.28 11.90 6.08
N LYS A 32 5.70 13.08 5.81
CA LYS A 32 6.22 14.06 4.84
C LYS A 32 7.60 14.61 5.21
N ASN A 33 7.82 14.93 6.48
CA ASN A 33 8.98 15.70 6.93
C ASN A 33 10.11 14.84 7.50
N ILE A 34 9.85 13.56 7.85
CA ILE A 34 10.87 12.66 8.42
C ILE A 34 11.01 11.39 7.60
N VAL A 35 9.93 10.61 7.43
CA VAL A 35 10.00 9.30 6.77
C VAL A 35 10.36 9.40 5.29
N GLU A 36 9.71 10.30 4.55
CA GLU A 36 9.96 10.49 3.11
C GLU A 36 11.39 10.97 2.81
N PRO A 37 11.95 11.99 3.50
CA PRO A 37 13.36 12.36 3.33
C PRO A 37 14.32 11.21 3.62
N ILE A 38 14.08 10.42 4.68
CA ILE A 38 14.91 9.26 5.01
C ILE A 38 14.87 8.23 3.87
N ASN A 39 13.68 7.88 3.38
CA ASN A 39 13.49 6.93 2.28
C ASN A 39 14.06 7.46 0.95
N ALA A 40 14.06 8.77 0.74
CA ALA A 40 14.71 9.44 -0.38
C ALA A 40 16.23 9.54 -0.25
N GLN A 41 16.83 8.85 0.73
CA GLN A 41 18.27 8.85 1.03
C GLN A 41 18.81 10.23 1.45
N LYS A 42 17.94 11.09 2.00
CA LYS A 42 18.24 12.45 2.50
C LYS A 42 18.13 12.57 4.01
N GLY A 43 18.21 11.45 4.73
CA GLY A 43 18.13 11.45 6.20
C GLY A 43 19.22 12.29 6.88
N PHE A 44 20.39 12.44 6.25
CA PHE A 44 21.47 13.30 6.75
C PHE A 44 21.19 14.80 6.63
N ASP A 45 20.25 15.20 5.77
CA ASP A 45 19.88 16.61 5.59
C ASP A 45 18.89 17.08 6.67
N LEU A 46 18.32 16.16 7.46
CA LEU A 46 17.39 16.50 8.53
C LEU A 46 18.14 17.18 9.68
N PRO A 47 17.73 18.40 10.09
CA PRO A 47 18.33 19.06 11.25
C PRO A 47 17.96 18.32 12.54
N VAL A 48 18.74 18.51 13.60
CA VAL A 48 18.42 17.95 14.93
C VAL A 48 17.03 18.38 15.40
N SER A 49 16.60 19.61 15.07
CA SER A 49 15.28 20.13 15.41
C SER A 49 14.12 19.44 14.70
N ALA A 50 14.37 18.62 13.67
CA ALA A 50 13.33 17.77 13.09
C ALA A 50 12.82 16.72 14.08
N PHE A 51 13.56 16.51 15.18
CA PHE A 51 13.27 15.53 16.23
C PHE A 51 12.86 16.17 17.57
N ASP A 52 12.53 17.47 17.58
CA ASP A 52 12.01 18.14 18.77
C ASP A 52 10.72 17.44 19.26
N GLY A 53 10.65 17.16 20.56
CA GLY A 53 9.58 16.37 21.19
C GLY A 53 9.73 14.84 21.04
N MET A 54 10.81 14.36 20.42
CA MET A 54 11.17 12.95 20.24
C MET A 54 12.60 12.68 20.71
N GLU A 55 13.08 13.45 21.68
CA GLU A 55 14.46 13.41 22.17
C GLU A 55 14.82 12.05 22.81
N ASP A 56 13.81 11.30 23.25
CA ASP A 56 13.94 9.95 23.82
C ASP A 56 13.91 8.83 22.76
N GLY A 57 13.74 9.18 21.49
CA GLY A 57 13.64 8.22 20.38
C GLY A 57 12.23 7.65 20.17
N THR A 58 11.18 8.27 20.74
CA THR A 58 9.78 7.91 20.45
C THR A 58 9.41 8.27 19.01
N PHE A 59 8.78 7.34 18.29
CA PHE A 59 8.40 7.51 16.88
C PHE A 59 6.90 7.26 16.68
N MET A 60 6.32 7.88 15.65
CA MET A 60 4.95 7.59 15.23
C MET A 60 4.79 6.12 14.82
N ALA A 61 3.76 5.45 15.35
CA ALA A 61 3.41 4.09 14.94
C ALA A 61 2.66 4.08 13.59
N GLY A 62 2.74 2.96 12.85
CA GLY A 62 1.96 2.76 11.62
C GLY A 62 2.52 3.42 10.36
N THR A 63 3.75 3.95 10.40
CA THR A 63 4.41 4.60 9.25
C THR A 63 4.59 3.66 8.05
N ALA A 64 4.73 2.35 8.28
CA ALA A 64 4.85 1.34 7.23
C ALA A 64 3.68 1.35 6.21
N ALA A 65 2.48 1.80 6.63
CA ALA A 65 1.32 1.88 5.75
C ALA A 65 1.51 2.82 4.55
N TYR A 66 2.44 3.77 4.66
CA TYR A 66 2.73 4.80 3.65
C TYR A 66 3.90 4.43 2.71
N GLU A 67 4.63 3.34 2.95
CA GLU A 67 5.82 3.00 2.16
C GLU A 67 5.48 2.52 0.74
N LYS A 68 4.42 1.72 0.59
CA LYS A 68 3.89 1.21 -0.69
C LYS A 68 4.99 0.75 -1.66
N ARG A 69 5.90 -0.09 -1.17
CA ARG A 69 7.17 -0.44 -1.84
C ARG A 69 6.99 -1.13 -3.21
N GLY A 70 5.90 -1.83 -3.44
CA GLY A 70 5.57 -2.40 -4.76
C GLY A 70 6.58 -3.43 -5.28
N ILE A 71 7.13 -4.28 -4.39
CA ILE A 71 8.27 -5.15 -4.72
C ILE A 71 7.88 -6.56 -5.22
N ALA A 72 6.61 -6.95 -5.11
CA ALA A 72 6.17 -8.28 -5.51
C ALA A 72 6.15 -8.43 -7.04
N ILE A 73 6.62 -9.59 -7.51
CA ILE A 73 6.44 -10.01 -8.91
C ILE A 73 5.01 -10.48 -9.15
N ASN A 74 4.48 -11.28 -8.22
CA ASN A 74 3.12 -11.83 -8.28
C ASN A 74 2.35 -11.47 -7.01
N VAL A 75 1.07 -11.18 -7.15
CA VAL A 75 0.15 -10.87 -6.03
C VAL A 75 -1.07 -11.79 -6.10
N PRO A 76 -1.69 -12.15 -4.96
CA PRO A 76 -2.84 -13.04 -4.97
C PRO A 76 -4.06 -12.36 -5.60
N GLU A 77 -4.78 -13.09 -6.46
CA GLU A 77 -6.09 -12.68 -6.96
C GLU A 77 -7.18 -13.52 -6.28
N TRP A 78 -8.18 -12.85 -5.71
CA TRP A 78 -9.29 -13.53 -5.07
C TRP A 78 -10.31 -14.07 -6.09
N GLN A 79 -10.56 -15.39 -6.00
CA GLN A 79 -11.56 -16.13 -6.78
C GLN A 79 -12.78 -16.42 -5.87
N GLN A 80 -13.77 -15.53 -5.92
CA GLN A 80 -14.87 -15.50 -4.95
C GLN A 80 -15.78 -16.75 -4.98
N ASP A 81 -15.93 -17.38 -6.15
CA ASP A 81 -16.69 -18.61 -6.39
C ASP A 81 -16.08 -19.83 -5.68
N LYS A 82 -14.76 -19.83 -5.48
CA LYS A 82 -14.01 -20.89 -4.80
C LYS A 82 -13.80 -20.63 -3.31
N CYS A 83 -14.15 -19.43 -2.84
CA CYS A 83 -13.88 -19.01 -1.47
C CYS A 83 -14.91 -19.56 -0.47
N ILE A 84 -14.40 -20.20 0.58
CA ILE A 84 -15.23 -20.70 1.70
C ILE A 84 -15.29 -19.74 2.90
N GLN A 85 -14.65 -18.57 2.81
CA GLN A 85 -14.63 -17.52 3.85
C GLN A 85 -14.00 -17.96 5.19
N CYS A 86 -12.92 -18.74 5.14
CA CYS A 86 -12.24 -19.26 6.34
C CYS A 86 -11.19 -18.32 6.95
N ASN A 87 -10.86 -17.20 6.30
CA ASN A 87 -9.83 -16.23 6.71
C ASN A 87 -8.41 -16.78 6.89
N GLN A 88 -8.12 -18.03 6.51
CA GLN A 88 -6.78 -18.61 6.66
C GLN A 88 -5.73 -17.85 5.86
N CYS A 89 -6.06 -17.39 4.65
CA CYS A 89 -5.16 -16.58 3.83
C CYS A 89 -4.70 -15.29 4.55
N ALA A 90 -5.58 -14.65 5.31
CA ALA A 90 -5.23 -13.47 6.11
C ALA A 90 -4.43 -13.84 7.35
N TYR A 91 -4.76 -14.96 7.99
CA TYR A 91 -4.05 -15.46 9.17
C TYR A 91 -2.59 -15.82 8.87
N VAL A 92 -2.33 -16.47 7.74
CA VAL A 92 -0.98 -16.93 7.36
C VAL A 92 -0.13 -15.83 6.71
N CYS A 93 -0.73 -14.71 6.34
CA CYS A 93 -0.02 -13.62 5.68
C CYS A 93 1.00 -12.97 6.64
N PRO A 94 2.31 -13.04 6.36
CA PRO A 94 3.33 -12.52 7.28
C PRO A 94 3.44 -10.99 7.26
N HIS A 95 2.70 -10.30 6.39
CA HIS A 95 2.74 -8.84 6.21
C HIS A 95 1.36 -8.18 6.29
N ALA A 96 0.31 -8.94 6.64
CA ALA A 96 -1.07 -8.46 6.69
C ALA A 96 -1.54 -7.75 5.39
N VAL A 97 -1.20 -8.28 4.22
CA VAL A 97 -1.53 -7.65 2.91
C VAL A 97 -2.85 -8.14 2.34
N ILE A 98 -3.31 -9.31 2.76
CA ILE A 98 -4.59 -9.90 2.38
C ILE A 98 -5.47 -9.93 3.63
N ARG A 99 -6.63 -9.28 3.57
CA ARG A 99 -7.51 -9.09 4.73
C ARG A 99 -8.97 -9.34 4.35
N PRO A 100 -9.76 -10.00 5.21
CA PRO A 100 -11.20 -10.07 5.04
C PRO A 100 -11.85 -8.79 5.53
N PHE A 101 -12.91 -8.36 4.84
CA PHE A 101 -13.76 -7.27 5.27
C PHE A 101 -15.21 -7.73 5.27
N LEU A 102 -15.93 -7.30 6.29
CA LEU A 102 -17.39 -7.38 6.32
C LEU A 102 -17.94 -6.01 5.98
N LEU A 103 -19.00 -5.98 5.18
CA LEU A 103 -19.67 -4.75 4.75
C LEU A 103 -21.15 -4.82 5.10
N ASN A 104 -21.70 -3.69 5.52
CA ASN A 104 -23.14 -3.48 5.52
C ASN A 104 -23.64 -3.14 4.10
N GLU A 105 -24.96 -2.98 3.96
CA GLU A 105 -25.59 -2.72 2.66
C GLU A 105 -25.16 -1.38 2.06
N ASN A 106 -25.12 -0.31 2.86
CA ASN A 106 -24.68 1.01 2.40
C ASN A 106 -23.21 1.01 1.96
N GLU A 107 -22.32 0.31 2.67
CA GLU A 107 -20.91 0.18 2.28
C GLU A 107 -20.74 -0.61 0.97
N LYS A 108 -21.55 -1.66 0.77
CA LYS A 108 -21.58 -2.40 -0.50
C LYS A 108 -22.07 -1.53 -1.66
N GLU A 109 -23.09 -0.71 -1.45
CA GLU A 109 -23.64 0.17 -2.50
C GLU A 109 -22.69 1.27 -2.92
N ASN A 110 -21.87 1.77 -1.97
CA ASN A 110 -20.85 2.77 -2.23
C ASN A 110 -19.49 2.17 -2.61
N ALA A 111 -19.39 0.84 -2.72
CA ALA A 111 -18.14 0.18 -3.10
C ALA A 111 -17.78 0.48 -4.57
N PRO A 112 -16.48 0.55 -4.89
CA PRO A 112 -16.04 0.67 -6.28
C PRO A 112 -16.58 -0.48 -7.15
N GLU A 113 -16.93 -0.21 -8.41
CA GLU A 113 -17.52 -1.21 -9.32
C GLU A 113 -16.64 -2.46 -9.50
N ALA A 114 -15.31 -2.29 -9.48
CA ALA A 114 -14.36 -3.39 -9.58
C ALA A 114 -14.26 -4.26 -8.31
N MET A 115 -14.85 -3.84 -7.19
CA MET A 115 -14.79 -4.56 -5.93
C MET A 115 -15.69 -5.80 -5.97
N LYS A 116 -15.06 -6.97 -5.95
CA LYS A 116 -15.74 -8.26 -5.82
C LYS A 116 -16.34 -8.38 -4.42
N ILE A 117 -17.63 -8.69 -4.31
CA ILE A 117 -18.38 -8.81 -3.04
C ILE A 117 -19.31 -10.02 -3.11
N VAL A 118 -19.38 -10.79 -2.03
CA VAL A 118 -20.30 -11.94 -1.89
C VAL A 118 -21.09 -11.86 -0.58
N PRO A 119 -22.21 -12.57 -0.43
CA PRO A 119 -22.88 -12.69 0.88
C PRO A 119 -21.96 -13.34 1.91
N ALA A 120 -21.94 -12.82 3.13
CA ALA A 120 -21.20 -13.45 4.23
C ALA A 120 -21.86 -14.77 4.64
N LYS A 121 -21.05 -15.80 4.89
CA LYS A 121 -21.48 -17.15 5.27
C LYS A 121 -21.42 -17.30 6.79
N ALA A 122 -22.33 -18.10 7.34
CA ALA A 122 -22.33 -18.55 8.73
C ALA A 122 -22.30 -17.43 9.81
N LEU A 123 -22.73 -16.21 9.46
CA LEU A 123 -22.98 -15.14 10.42
C LEU A 123 -24.43 -15.22 10.92
N LYS A 124 -24.60 -15.11 12.23
CA LYS A 124 -25.92 -14.97 12.87
C LYS A 124 -26.21 -13.49 13.10
N THR A 125 -26.50 -12.77 12.03
CA THR A 125 -26.89 -11.36 12.06
C THR A 125 -28.35 -11.23 11.64
N GLU A 126 -29.07 -10.28 12.23
CA GLU A 126 -30.45 -9.97 11.81
C GLU A 126 -30.46 -9.27 10.45
N GLU A 127 -29.41 -8.49 10.16
CA GLU A 127 -29.23 -7.78 8.90
C GLU A 127 -28.30 -8.54 7.94
N PRO A 128 -28.55 -8.46 6.62
CA PRO A 128 -27.64 -8.98 5.61
C PRO A 128 -26.24 -8.36 5.75
N THR A 129 -25.22 -9.21 5.86
CA THR A 129 -23.81 -8.78 5.86
C THR A 129 -23.11 -9.36 4.64
N PHE A 130 -22.21 -8.58 4.06
CA PHE A 130 -21.44 -8.96 2.88
C PHE A 130 -19.97 -9.17 3.23
N TYR A 131 -19.26 -9.94 2.40
CA TYR A 131 -17.88 -10.34 2.61
C TYR A 131 -17.06 -10.07 1.34
N THR A 132 -15.83 -9.64 1.55
CA THR A 132 -14.83 -9.49 0.50
C THR A 132 -13.43 -9.75 1.05
N ILE A 133 -12.51 -10.12 0.17
CA ILE A 133 -11.08 -10.17 0.45
C ILE A 133 -10.44 -8.97 -0.25
N GLY A 134 -9.84 -8.07 0.54
CA GLY A 134 -8.97 -7.03 0.03
C GLY A 134 -7.52 -7.50 0.02
N VAL A 135 -6.80 -7.12 -1.02
CA VAL A 135 -5.35 -7.31 -1.15
C VAL A 135 -4.73 -5.93 -1.36
N THR A 136 -3.64 -5.62 -0.66
CA THR A 136 -2.82 -4.43 -0.92
C THR A 136 -1.61 -4.81 -1.78
N PRO A 137 -1.67 -4.66 -3.13
CA PRO A 137 -0.62 -5.19 -4.01
C PRO A 137 0.75 -4.56 -3.73
N LEU A 138 0.76 -3.26 -3.39
CA LEU A 138 1.98 -2.51 -3.12
C LEU A 138 2.67 -2.86 -1.79
N ASP A 139 1.99 -3.56 -0.89
CA ASP A 139 2.58 -4.07 0.36
C ASP A 139 2.90 -5.56 0.27
N CYS A 140 2.39 -6.25 -0.76
CA CYS A 140 2.64 -7.66 -0.99
C CYS A 140 4.12 -7.90 -1.30
N THR A 141 4.65 -9.02 -0.79
CA THR A 141 6.02 -9.48 -1.07
C THR A 141 6.06 -10.67 -2.03
N GLY A 142 4.90 -11.19 -2.47
CA GLY A 142 4.81 -12.30 -3.42
C GLY A 142 5.22 -13.66 -2.86
N CYS A 143 5.16 -13.85 -1.53
CA CYS A 143 5.61 -15.09 -0.88
C CYS A 143 4.76 -16.35 -1.18
N GLY A 144 3.47 -16.18 -1.53
CA GLY A 144 2.59 -17.30 -1.86
C GLY A 144 2.12 -18.18 -0.69
N ASN A 145 2.27 -17.71 0.56
CA ASN A 145 1.75 -18.35 1.76
C ASN A 145 0.22 -18.30 1.85
#